data_AF-A0A2H9NU20-F1
#
_entry.id   AF-A0A2H9NU20-F1
#
_cell.length_a   1.000
_cell.length_b   1.000
_cell.length_c   1.000
_cell.angle_alpha   90.00
_cell.angle_beta   90.00
_cell.angle_gamma   90.00
#
_symmetry.space_group_name_H-M   'P 1'
#
loop_
_entity.id
_entity.type
_entity.pdbx_description
1 polymer ?
#
loop_
_entity_poly.entity_id
_entity_poly.type
_entity_poly.pdbx_seq_one_letter_code
_entity_poly.pdbx_strand_id
1 'polypeptide(L)'
;LQEFADKYDSPMLARSFHLIIEGIKGGGRISDLIDKIVDNIKETKLLKQEMVAANMSYIIFITIIVLVIGPALYALSYQLLIILSNLTSQLAASGSGASPMGGLAMSEVSIKPEDYVLFTRLSLIATSICSSMVVSMIRKGNVKGGVQYIPIFIVVSQVVYYFTLKGLSGMFGSLG
;
A
#
# COMPACT_ATOMS: atom_id res chain seq x y z
N LEU A 1 -4.84 12.02 43.72
CA LEU A 1 -4.42 12.81 42.53
C LEU A 1 -3.12 12.26 41.94
N GLN A 2 -2.07 12.07 42.75
CA GLN A 2 -0.82 11.41 42.32
C GLN A 2 -1.07 9.98 41.80
N GLU A 3 -1.96 9.22 42.47
CA GLU A 3 -2.41 7.87 42.07
C GLU A 3 -3.12 7.78 40.70
N PHE A 4 -3.71 8.87 40.21
CA PHE A 4 -4.39 8.89 38.90
C PHE A 4 -3.44 9.22 37.75
N ALA A 5 -2.34 9.91 38.03
CA ALA A 5 -1.28 10.18 37.05
C ALA A 5 -0.43 8.94 36.78
N ASP A 6 -0.13 8.12 37.80
CA ASP A 6 0.62 6.87 37.63
C ASP A 6 -0.16 5.77 36.90
N LYS A 7 -1.50 5.86 36.85
CA LYS A 7 -2.33 4.86 36.16
C LYS A 7 -2.36 5.03 34.64
N TYR A 8 -1.89 6.16 34.11
CA TYR A 8 -1.87 6.45 32.68
C TYR A 8 -0.46 6.83 32.24
N ASP A 9 0.23 5.88 31.61
CA ASP A 9 1.59 5.98 31.07
C ASP A 9 1.65 6.85 29.80
N SER A 10 1.16 8.08 29.91
CA SER A 10 1.21 9.08 28.84
C SER A 10 1.96 10.31 29.36
N PRO A 11 3.15 10.61 28.81
CA PRO A 11 3.94 11.78 29.22
C PRO A 11 3.18 13.10 28.98
N MET A 12 2.19 13.10 28.09
CA MET A 12 1.34 14.27 27.86
C MET A 12 0.35 14.50 29.01
N LEU A 13 -0.24 13.44 29.55
CA LEU A 13 -1.19 13.52 30.65
C LEU A 13 -0.49 13.96 31.95
N ALA A 14 0.71 13.44 32.21
CA ALA A 14 1.53 13.87 33.34
C ALA A 14 1.87 15.37 33.29
N ARG A 15 2.23 15.90 32.10
CA ARG A 15 2.49 17.34 31.92
C ARG A 15 1.25 18.19 32.14
N SER A 16 0.08 17.77 31.65
CA SER A 16 -1.18 18.47 31.88
C SER A 16 -1.54 18.53 33.37
N PHE A 17 -1.38 17.43 34.11
CA PHE A 17 -1.61 17.41 35.56
C PHE A 17 -0.60 18.27 36.32
N HIS A 18 0.66 18.28 35.91
CA HIS A 18 1.69 19.13 36.53
C HIS A 18 1.34 20.62 36.37
N LEU A 19 0.97 21.04 35.15
CA LEU A 19 0.53 22.41 34.87
C LEU A 19 -0.74 22.79 35.63
N ILE A 20 -1.69 21.86 35.79
CA ILE A 20 -2.88 22.08 36.62
C ILE A 20 -2.45 22.34 38.06
N ILE A 21 -1.63 21.47 38.66
CA ILE A 21 -1.16 21.60 40.05
C ILE A 21 -0.39 22.91 40.27
N GLU A 22 0.43 23.32 39.31
CA GLU A 22 1.19 24.58 39.35
C GLU A 22 0.28 25.80 39.22
N GLY A 23 -0.76 25.73 38.38
CA GLY A 23 -1.82 26.73 38.26
C GLY A 23 -2.71 26.84 39.50
N ILE A 24 -2.99 25.71 40.19
CA ILE A 24 -3.68 25.69 41.49
C ILE A 24 -2.82 26.40 42.55
N LYS A 25 -1.52 26.13 42.58
CA LYS A 25 -0.57 26.74 43.54
C LYS A 25 -0.39 28.25 43.33
N GLY A 26 -0.53 28.72 42.09
CA GLY A 26 -0.39 30.13 41.70
C GLY A 26 -1.66 30.99 41.87
N GLY A 27 -2.79 30.43 42.31
CA GLY A 27 -4.02 31.19 42.57
C GLY A 27 -4.77 31.70 41.33
N GLY A 28 -4.46 31.16 40.14
CA GLY A 28 -5.17 31.49 38.90
C GLY A 28 -6.52 30.76 38.80
N ARG A 29 -7.50 31.35 38.11
CA ARG A 29 -8.81 30.73 37.85
C ARG A 29 -8.61 29.45 37.04
N ILE A 30 -8.56 28.31 37.73
CA ILE A 30 -8.33 26.98 37.13
C ILE A 30 -9.36 26.68 36.02
N SER A 31 -10.59 27.18 36.17
CA SER A 31 -11.62 27.08 35.12
C SER A 31 -11.19 27.70 33.80
N ASP A 32 -10.61 28.91 33.81
CA ASP A 32 -10.18 29.60 32.58
C ASP A 32 -9.02 28.86 31.87
N LEU A 33 -8.16 28.19 32.64
CA LEU A 33 -7.08 27.36 32.10
C LEU A 33 -7.60 26.05 31.50
N ILE A 34 -8.53 25.40 32.18
CA ILE A 34 -9.17 24.17 31.69
C ILE A 34 -9.95 24.47 30.40
N ASP A 35 -10.71 25.57 30.35
CA ASP A 35 -11.46 25.97 29.16
C ASP A 35 -10.52 26.19 27.97
N LYS A 36 -9.38 26.88 28.17
CA LYS A 36 -8.36 27.03 27.12
C LYS A 36 -7.77 25.70 26.64
N ILE A 37 -7.52 24.76 27.56
CA ILE A 37 -7.00 23.43 27.20
C ILE A 37 -8.04 22.65 26.40
N VAL A 38 -9.32 22.71 26.80
CA VAL A 38 -10.43 22.06 26.11
C VAL A 38 -10.59 22.63 24.70
N ASP A 39 -10.52 23.94 24.53
CA ASP A 39 -10.59 24.58 23.22
C ASP A 39 -9.41 24.20 22.33
N ASN A 40 -8.19 24.18 22.87
CA ASN A 40 -7.01 23.74 22.12
C ASN A 40 -7.09 22.26 21.69
N ILE A 41 -7.61 21.39 22.56
CA ILE A 41 -7.84 19.96 22.23
C ILE A 41 -8.89 19.84 21.12
N LYS A 42 -9.98 20.61 21.19
CA LYS A 42 -11.02 20.62 20.14
C LYS A 42 -10.46 21.10 18.80
N GLU A 43 -9.73 22.21 18.80
CA GLU A 43 -9.09 22.77 17.60
C GLU A 43 -8.10 21.78 16.99
N THR A 44 -7.22 21.19 17.80
CA THR A 44 -6.27 20.16 17.35
C THR A 44 -6.99 18.94 16.76
N LYS A 45 -8.13 18.54 17.33
CA LYS A 45 -8.93 17.43 16.81
C LYS A 45 -9.56 17.78 15.47
N LEU A 46 -10.11 18.99 15.31
CA LEU A 46 -10.67 19.47 14.06
C LEU A 46 -9.62 19.52 12.96
N LEU A 47 -8.45 20.10 13.23
CA LEU A 47 -7.33 20.15 12.29
C LEU A 47 -6.89 18.75 11.84
N LYS A 48 -6.80 17.78 12.77
CA LYS A 48 -6.51 16.38 12.42
C LYS A 48 -7.60 15.77 11.53
N GLN A 49 -8.87 16.06 11.81
CA GLN A 49 -9.98 15.54 11.03
C GLN A 49 -10.01 16.14 9.62
N GLU A 50 -9.73 17.44 9.48
CA GLU A 50 -9.60 18.12 8.20
C GLU A 50 -8.41 17.58 7.39
N MET A 51 -7.24 17.35 8.02
CA MET A 51 -6.10 16.73 7.35
C MET A 51 -6.44 15.35 6.78
N VAL A 52 -7.16 14.52 7.54
CA VAL A 52 -7.58 13.19 7.08
C VAL A 52 -8.61 13.32 5.96
N ALA A 53 -9.57 14.23 6.07
CA ALA A 53 -10.59 14.45 5.04
C ALA A 53 -9.98 14.93 3.71
N ALA A 54 -9.07 15.91 3.77
CA ALA A 54 -8.36 16.43 2.60
C ALA A 54 -7.54 15.33 1.89
N ASN A 55 -6.92 14.43 2.67
CA ASN A 55 -6.10 13.35 2.12
C ASN A 55 -6.87 12.04 1.84
N MET A 56 -8.16 11.99 2.14
CA MET A 56 -8.96 10.77 1.98
C MET A 56 -9.08 10.36 0.50
N SER A 57 -9.20 11.33 -0.41
CA SER A 57 -9.23 11.07 -1.86
C SER A 57 -7.93 10.40 -2.34
N TYR A 58 -6.77 10.89 -1.88
CA TYR A 58 -5.49 10.29 -2.23
C TYR A 58 -5.34 8.86 -1.72
N ILE A 59 -5.82 8.56 -0.49
CA ILE A 59 -5.83 7.20 0.05
C ILE A 59 -6.62 6.25 -0.87
N ILE A 60 -7.80 6.68 -1.32
CA ILE A 60 -8.66 5.87 -2.19
C ILE A 60 -7.97 5.63 -3.54
N PHE A 61 -7.37 6.65 -4.14
CA PHE A 61 -6.63 6.53 -5.40
C PHE A 61 -5.46 5.55 -5.31
N ILE A 62 -4.60 5.69 -4.29
CA ILE A 62 -3.46 4.79 -4.07
C ILE A 62 -3.93 3.34 -3.89
N THR A 63 -5.02 3.16 -3.14
CA THR A 63 -5.62 1.85 -2.88
C THR A 63 -6.09 1.20 -4.18
N ILE A 64 -6.78 1.93 -5.06
CA ILE A 64 -7.25 1.41 -6.35
C ILE A 64 -6.08 1.09 -7.28
N ILE A 65 -5.08 1.96 -7.35
CA ILE A 65 -3.91 1.74 -8.22
C ILE A 65 -3.19 0.45 -7.83
N VAL A 66 -2.94 0.24 -6.54
CA VAL A 66 -2.18 -0.92 -6.08
C VAL A 66 -3.01 -2.19 -6.09
N LEU A 67 -4.31 -2.12 -5.76
CA LEU A 67 -5.17 -3.31 -5.71
C LEU A 67 -5.71 -3.74 -7.08
N VAL A 68 -5.86 -2.83 -8.04
CA VAL A 68 -6.51 -3.12 -9.33
C VAL A 68 -5.54 -2.93 -10.48
N ILE A 69 -4.99 -1.73 -10.63
CA ILE A 69 -4.19 -1.35 -11.80
C ILE A 69 -2.86 -2.11 -11.83
N GLY A 70 -2.19 -2.23 -10.68
CA GLY A 70 -0.93 -2.97 -10.53
C GLY A 70 -1.03 -4.42 -11.01
N PRO A 71 -1.89 -5.26 -10.39
CA PRO A 71 -2.09 -6.63 -10.83
C PRO A 71 -2.49 -6.76 -12.31
N ALA A 72 -3.33 -5.84 -12.81
CA ALA A 72 -3.77 -5.86 -14.19
C ALA A 72 -2.64 -5.61 -15.18
N LEU A 73 -1.76 -4.63 -14.90
CA LEU A 73 -0.58 -4.36 -15.71
C LEU A 73 0.40 -5.54 -15.71
N TYR A 74 0.62 -6.16 -14.55
CA TYR A 74 1.46 -7.37 -14.48
C TYR A 74 0.87 -8.55 -15.25
N ALA A 75 -0.45 -8.75 -15.20
CA ALA A 75 -1.12 -9.80 -15.97
C ALA A 75 -1.01 -9.56 -17.49
N LEU A 76 -1.14 -8.31 -17.94
CA LEU A 76 -0.92 -7.95 -19.34
C LEU A 76 0.52 -8.22 -19.80
N SER A 77 1.49 -7.85 -18.98
CA SER A 77 2.90 -8.09 -19.30
C SER A 77 3.24 -9.59 -19.33
N TYR A 78 2.60 -10.42 -18.48
CA TYR A 78 2.69 -11.88 -18.58
C TYR A 78 2.14 -12.42 -19.91
N GLN A 79 0.96 -11.94 -20.33
CA GLN A 79 0.34 -12.38 -21.59
C GLN A 79 1.19 -12.01 -22.80
N LEU A 80 1.78 -10.81 -22.81
CA LEU A 80 2.69 -10.38 -23.87
C LEU A 80 3.94 -11.27 -23.95
N LEU A 81 4.47 -11.72 -22.80
CA LEU A 81 5.59 -12.66 -22.76
C LEU A 81 5.21 -14.00 -23.42
N ILE A 82 4.04 -14.55 -23.10
CA ILE A 82 3.54 -15.79 -23.71
C ILE A 82 3.41 -15.64 -25.23
N ILE A 83 2.84 -14.54 -25.71
CA ILE A 83 2.67 -14.28 -27.15
C ILE A 83 4.04 -14.21 -27.84
N LEU A 84 5.00 -13.48 -27.27
CA LEU A 84 6.37 -13.39 -27.81
C LEU A 84 7.07 -14.76 -27.83
N SER A 85 6.95 -15.55 -26.75
CA SER A 85 7.52 -16.89 -26.68
C SER A 85 6.93 -17.83 -27.75
N ASN A 86 5.61 -17.78 -27.96
CA ASN A 86 4.94 -18.55 -29.00
C ASN A 86 5.40 -18.11 -30.41
N LEU A 87 5.50 -16.81 -30.68
CA LEU A 87 5.97 -16.29 -31.97
C LEU A 87 7.41 -16.73 -32.27
N THR A 88 8.32 -16.66 -31.29
CA THR A 88 9.70 -17.14 -31.45
C THR A 88 9.74 -18.64 -31.70
N SER A 89 8.91 -19.42 -31.01
CA SER A 89 8.85 -20.88 -31.21
C SER A 89 8.31 -21.28 -32.59
N GLN A 90 7.29 -20.57 -33.10
CA GLN A 90 6.74 -20.80 -34.44
C GLN A 90 7.73 -20.39 -35.53
N LEU A 91 8.45 -19.29 -35.34
CA LEU A 91 9.48 -18.82 -36.27
C LEU A 91 10.68 -19.77 -36.31
N ALA A 92 11.09 -20.32 -35.17
CA ALA A 92 12.12 -21.34 -35.08
C ALA A 92 11.69 -22.67 -35.73
N ALA A 93 10.42 -23.06 -35.59
CA ALA A 93 9.88 -24.27 -36.23
C ALA A 93 9.68 -24.13 -37.75
N SER A 94 9.51 -22.91 -38.26
CA SER A 94 9.27 -22.63 -39.69
C SER A 94 10.55 -22.36 -40.49
N GLY A 95 11.72 -22.30 -39.83
CA GLY A 95 12.99 -21.89 -40.44
C GLY A 95 14.02 -23.02 -40.52
N SER A 96 13.88 -23.92 -41.49
CA SER A 96 15.00 -24.76 -41.94
C SER A 96 15.96 -23.91 -42.79
N GLY A 97 17.15 -23.58 -42.26
CA GLY A 97 18.26 -23.06 -43.05
C GLY A 97 18.82 -21.74 -42.54
N ALA A 98 20.08 -21.79 -42.13
CA ALA A 98 20.87 -20.67 -41.64
C ALA A 98 20.84 -19.45 -42.58
N SER A 99 20.58 -18.27 -42.02
CA SER A 99 21.50 -17.14 -42.22
C SER A 99 21.34 -16.08 -41.11
N PRO A 100 22.46 -15.60 -40.56
CA PRO A 100 22.52 -14.74 -39.38
C PRO A 100 22.31 -13.28 -39.80
N MET A 101 21.07 -12.89 -40.10
CA MET A 101 20.74 -11.48 -40.26
C MET A 101 20.35 -10.90 -38.90
N GLY A 102 21.36 -10.41 -38.17
CA GLY A 102 21.17 -9.33 -37.20
C GLY A 102 20.99 -9.74 -35.74
N GLY A 103 22.05 -10.29 -35.12
CA GLY A 103 22.46 -9.91 -33.76
C GLY A 103 21.57 -10.26 -32.58
N LEU A 104 20.41 -10.88 -32.79
CA LEU A 104 19.60 -11.47 -31.71
C LEU A 104 20.01 -12.93 -31.52
N ALA A 105 21.30 -13.17 -31.30
CA ALA A 105 21.69 -14.24 -30.40
C ALA A 105 21.26 -13.80 -28.99
N MET A 106 19.94 -13.70 -28.78
CA MET A 106 19.38 -13.86 -27.45
C MET A 106 19.85 -15.24 -27.05
N SER A 107 20.98 -15.27 -26.32
CA SER A 107 21.29 -16.36 -25.40
C SER A 107 19.96 -16.75 -24.80
N GLU A 108 19.70 -18.04 -24.82
CA GLU A 108 18.55 -18.80 -24.38
C GLU A 108 18.10 -18.46 -22.95
N VAL A 109 17.86 -17.18 -22.67
CA VAL A 109 17.08 -16.66 -21.58
C VAL A 109 15.65 -16.72 -22.11
N SER A 110 15.22 -17.95 -22.39
CA SER A 110 13.82 -18.29 -22.48
C SER A 110 13.31 -18.07 -21.07
N ILE A 111 12.90 -16.83 -20.75
CA ILE A 111 12.28 -16.48 -19.47
C ILE A 111 11.08 -17.40 -19.40
N LYS A 112 11.20 -18.45 -18.59
CA LYS A 112 10.10 -19.40 -18.46
C LYS A 112 8.93 -18.65 -17.83
N PRO A 113 7.70 -18.90 -18.30
CA PRO A 113 6.50 -18.26 -17.74
C PRO A 113 6.39 -18.46 -16.21
N GLU A 114 6.95 -19.54 -15.68
CA GLU A 114 7.01 -19.84 -14.24
C GLU A 114 7.84 -18.81 -13.43
N ASP A 115 9.01 -18.41 -13.93
CA ASP A 115 9.88 -17.44 -13.26
C ASP A 115 9.25 -16.04 -13.22
N TYR A 116 8.53 -15.68 -14.29
CA TYR A 116 7.82 -14.41 -14.37
C TYR A 116 6.66 -14.33 -13.37
N VAL A 117 5.91 -15.43 -13.17
CA VAL A 117 4.82 -15.49 -12.19
C VAL A 117 5.36 -15.37 -10.76
N LEU A 118 6.51 -16.00 -10.47
CA LEU A 118 7.18 -15.90 -9.18
C LEU A 118 7.63 -14.46 -8.91
N PHE A 119 8.30 -13.84 -9.89
CA PHE A 119 8.76 -12.45 -9.83
C PHE A 119 7.60 -11.46 -9.63
N THR A 120 6.52 -11.63 -10.39
CA THR A 120 5.32 -10.81 -10.29
C THR A 120 4.69 -10.92 -8.91
N ARG A 121 4.57 -12.13 -8.36
CA ARG A 121 4.01 -12.36 -7.03
C ARG A 121 4.83 -11.69 -5.93
N LEU A 122 6.15 -11.79 -5.99
CA LEU A 122 7.04 -11.13 -5.03
C LEU A 122 6.97 -9.60 -5.13
N SER A 123 6.96 -9.06 -6.36
CA SER A 123 6.82 -7.62 -6.60
C SER A 123 5.48 -7.07 -6.11
N LEU A 124 4.40 -7.84 -6.29
CA LEU A 124 3.05 -7.50 -5.80
C LEU A 124 3.01 -7.45 -4.27
N ILE A 125 3.64 -8.43 -3.60
CA ILE A 125 3.75 -8.45 -2.14
C ILE A 125 4.52 -7.22 -1.64
N ALA A 126 5.67 -6.91 -2.24
CA ALA A 126 6.49 -5.77 -1.86
C ALA A 126 5.73 -4.43 -2.03
N THR A 127 5.07 -4.23 -3.17
CA THR A 127 4.29 -3.02 -3.45
C THR A 127 3.05 -2.91 -2.56
N SER A 128 2.39 -4.02 -2.24
CA SER A 128 1.28 -4.08 -1.29
C SER A 128 1.71 -3.66 0.13
N ILE A 129 2.88 -4.13 0.59
CA ILE A 129 3.42 -3.73 1.90
C ILE A 129 3.68 -2.22 1.93
N CYS A 130 4.40 -1.69 0.94
CA CYS A 130 4.69 -0.26 0.83
C CYS A 130 3.41 0.59 0.79
N SER A 131 2.42 0.17 -0.01
CA SER A 131 1.14 0.88 -0.14
C SER A 131 0.35 0.90 1.17
N SER A 132 0.26 -0.23 1.86
CA SER A 132 -0.44 -0.32 3.15
C SER A 132 0.17 0.59 4.22
N MET A 133 1.50 0.76 4.19
CA MET A 133 2.24 1.62 5.11
C MET A 133 1.94 3.09 4.83
N VAL A 134 1.95 3.50 3.56
CA VAL A 134 1.57 4.86 3.12
C VAL A 134 0.14 5.17 3.53
N VAL A 135 -0.80 4.28 3.23
CA VAL A 135 -2.22 4.44 3.58
C VAL A 135 -2.42 4.55 5.10
N SER A 136 -1.72 3.74 5.89
CA SER A 136 -1.81 3.81 7.35
C SER A 136 -1.24 5.09 7.93
N MET A 137 -0.12 5.56 7.38
CA MET A 137 0.51 6.79 7.84
C MET A 137 -0.42 7.99 7.64
N ILE A 138 -1.09 8.06 6.50
CA ILE A 138 -2.02 9.15 6.19
C ILE A 138 -3.27 9.08 7.09
N ARG A 139 -3.80 7.87 7.36
CA ARG A 139 -5.08 7.71 8.07
C ARG A 139 -4.97 7.79 9.60
N LYS A 140 -3.90 7.28 10.20
CA LYS A 140 -3.73 7.19 11.67
C LYS A 140 -2.56 8.02 12.20
N GLY A 141 -1.70 8.57 11.34
CA GLY A 141 -0.47 9.26 11.76
C GLY A 141 0.58 8.34 12.42
N ASN A 142 0.32 7.03 12.49
CA ASN A 142 1.20 6.05 13.12
C ASN A 142 1.34 4.81 12.24
N VAL A 143 2.58 4.52 11.88
CA VAL A 143 3.00 3.38 11.06
C VAL A 143 2.63 2.04 11.70
N LYS A 144 2.65 1.93 13.04
CA LYS A 144 2.28 0.69 13.76
C LYS A 144 0.81 0.32 13.57
N GLY A 145 -0.07 1.30 13.35
CA GLY A 145 -1.48 1.05 13.06
C GLY A 145 -1.73 0.39 11.70
N GLY A 146 -0.70 0.36 10.83
CA GLY A 146 -0.77 -0.15 9.46
C GLY A 146 -0.52 -1.64 9.36
N VAL A 147 0.21 -2.20 10.33
CA VAL A 147 0.54 -3.63 10.37
C VAL A 147 -0.72 -4.49 10.37
N GLN A 148 -1.80 -4.03 10.99
CA GLN A 148 -3.09 -4.72 10.98
C GLN A 148 -3.81 -4.68 9.62
N TYR A 149 -3.51 -3.68 8.77
CA TYR A 149 -4.08 -3.56 7.42
C TYR A 149 -3.23 -4.24 6.33
N ILE A 150 -1.99 -4.64 6.63
CA ILE A 150 -1.13 -5.43 5.71
C ILE A 150 -1.83 -6.71 5.20
N PRO A 151 -2.41 -7.59 6.05
CA PRO A 151 -2.96 -8.85 5.56
C PRO A 151 -4.17 -8.65 4.64
N ILE A 152 -5.01 -7.62 4.89
CA ILE A 152 -6.18 -7.36 4.01
C ILE A 152 -5.73 -6.91 2.62
N PHE A 153 -4.68 -6.07 2.53
CA PHE A 153 -4.14 -5.58 1.26
C PHE A 153 -3.49 -6.70 0.43
N ILE A 154 -2.75 -7.60 1.09
CA ILE A 154 -2.11 -8.75 0.43
C ILE A 154 -3.18 -9.72 -0.12
N VAL A 155 -4.20 -10.04 0.67
CA VAL A 155 -5.27 -10.96 0.24
C VAL A 155 -6.05 -10.38 -0.94
N VAL A 156 -6.43 -9.10 -0.87
CA VAL A 156 -7.22 -8.47 -1.93
C VAL A 156 -6.40 -8.33 -3.23
N SER A 157 -5.15 -7.89 -3.15
CA SER A 157 -4.30 -7.78 -4.34
C SER A 157 -4.07 -9.13 -5.03
N GLN A 158 -3.89 -10.20 -4.25
CA GLN A 158 -3.73 -11.56 -4.77
C GLN A 158 -5.01 -12.09 -5.45
N VAL A 159 -6.18 -11.81 -4.88
CA VAL A 159 -7.49 -12.18 -5.46
C VAL A 159 -7.71 -11.44 -6.78
N VAL A 160 -7.45 -10.13 -6.83
CA VAL A 160 -7.62 -9.33 -8.04
C VAL A 160 -6.65 -9.76 -9.13
N TYR A 161 -5.41 -10.10 -8.78
CA TYR A 161 -4.45 -10.67 -9.73
C TYR A 161 -4.99 -11.95 -10.36
N TYR A 162 -5.51 -12.88 -9.56
CA TYR A 162 -6.05 -14.15 -10.05
C TYR A 162 -7.26 -13.95 -10.97
N PHE A 163 -8.19 -13.05 -10.60
CA PHE A 163 -9.33 -12.70 -11.43
C PHE A 163 -8.91 -12.08 -12.77
N THR A 164 -7.95 -11.16 -12.74
CA THR A 164 -7.47 -10.49 -13.95
C THR A 164 -6.75 -11.46 -14.88
N LEU A 165 -5.94 -12.37 -14.34
CA LEU A 165 -5.29 -13.43 -15.11
C LEU A 165 -6.33 -14.35 -15.77
N LYS A 166 -7.33 -14.81 -15.01
CA LYS A 166 -8.40 -15.68 -15.53
C LYS A 166 -9.25 -15.00 -16.60
N GLY A 167 -9.56 -13.71 -16.42
CA GLY A 167 -10.28 -12.91 -17.41
C GLY A 167 -9.47 -12.73 -18.70
N LEU A 168 -8.19 -12.38 -18.58
CA LEU A 168 -7.33 -12.12 -19.73
C LEU A 168 -7.01 -13.42 -20.50
N SER A 169 -6.76 -14.53 -19.81
CA SER A 169 -6.62 -15.85 -20.43
C SER A 169 -7.91 -16.35 -21.06
N GLY A 170 -9.10 -15.98 -20.54
CA GLY A 170 -10.38 -16.29 -21.18
C GLY A 170 -10.60 -15.52 -22.48
N MET A 171 -10.21 -14.24 -22.52
CA MET A 171 -10.34 -13.39 -23.70
C MET A 171 -9.32 -13.74 -24.80
N PHE A 172 -8.06 -14.01 -24.42
CA PHE A 172 -7.02 -14.36 -25.39
C PHE A 172 -6.97 -15.86 -25.71
N GLY A 173 -7.41 -16.74 -24.81
CA GLY A 173 -7.56 -18.17 -25.08
C GLY A 173 -8.74 -18.50 -26.01
N SER A 174 -9.69 -17.59 -26.16
CA SER A 174 -10.74 -17.66 -27.19
C SER A 174 -10.25 -17.21 -28.58
N LEU A 175 -9.03 -16.64 -28.68
CA LEU A 175 -8.48 -16.08 -29.91
C LEU A 175 -7.29 -16.90 -30.46
N GLY A 176 -6.95 -18.02 -29.83
CA GLY A 176 -5.93 -18.99 -30.26
C GLY A 176 -6.54 -20.29 -30.74
#